data_AF-A0A8J5M6H3-F1
#
_entry.id   AF-A0A8J5M6H3-F1
#
_cell.length_a   1.000
_cell.length_b   1.000
_cell.length_c   1.000
_cell.angle_alpha   90.00
_cell.angle_beta   90.00
_cell.angle_gamma   90.00
#
_symmetry.space_group_name_H-M   'P 1'
#
loop_
_entity.id
_entity.type
_entity.pdbx_description
1 polymer ?
#
loop_
_entity_poly.entity_id
_entity_poly.type
_entity_poly.pdbx_seq_one_letter_code
_entity_poly.pdbx_strand_id
1 'polypeptide(L)'
;MQARPGTSSIYEYIRENSDHRVTMAHVCNLMTRLQSSYVRLSDDDAVAETIVNVNLESTKNVSTVHQREQANTGVISVTIAHMRSILESLPEVVQLDCTHKINR
;
A
#
# COMPACT_ATOMS: atom_id res chain seq x y z
N MET A 1 28.23 4.67 -24.09
CA MET A 1 26.94 4.73 -23.36
C MET A 1 26.62 3.33 -22.86
N GLN A 2 26.71 3.07 -21.56
CA GLN A 2 26.39 1.76 -20.99
C GLN A 2 24.87 1.65 -20.79
N ALA A 3 24.24 0.65 -21.41
CA ALA A 3 22.81 0.40 -21.25
C ALA A 3 22.54 -0.21 -19.86
N ARG A 4 21.51 0.28 -19.18
CA ARG A 4 21.05 -0.26 -17.89
C ARG A 4 20.65 -1.74 -18.07
N PRO A 5 21.04 -2.65 -17.16
CA PRO A 5 20.95 -4.10 -17.38
C PRO A 5 19.54 -4.68 -17.63
N GLY A 6 18.46 -3.92 -17.42
CA GLY A 6 17.08 -4.37 -17.62
C GLY A 6 16.41 -3.97 -18.94
N THR A 7 16.89 -2.94 -19.65
CA THR A 7 16.25 -2.50 -20.91
C THR A 7 16.87 -3.14 -22.14
N SER A 8 18.14 -3.55 -22.05
CA SER A 8 18.85 -4.23 -23.12
C SER A 8 18.34 -5.66 -23.32
N SER A 9 18.01 -6.40 -22.26
CA SER A 9 17.53 -7.79 -22.38
C SER A 9 16.15 -7.89 -23.04
N ILE A 10 15.24 -6.95 -22.75
CA ILE A 10 13.91 -6.89 -23.35
C ILE A 10 13.98 -6.56 -24.85
N TYR A 11 14.85 -5.62 -25.22
CA TYR A 11 15.09 -5.28 -26.62
C TYR A 11 15.58 -6.48 -27.43
N GLU A 12 16.61 -7.16 -26.94
CA GLU A 12 17.17 -8.35 -27.61
C GLU A 12 16.11 -9.44 -27.73
N TYR A 13 15.34 -9.71 -26.66
CA TYR A 13 14.26 -10.68 -26.69
C TYR A 13 13.21 -10.38 -27.76
N ILE A 14 12.69 -9.15 -27.83
CA ILE A 14 11.65 -8.81 -28.82
C ILE A 14 12.22 -8.89 -30.24
N ARG A 15 13.47 -8.44 -30.45
CA ARG A 15 14.14 -8.50 -31.75
C ARG A 15 14.33 -9.95 -32.23
N GLU A 16 14.62 -10.87 -31.32
CA GLU A 16 14.86 -12.28 -31.64
C GLU A 16 13.57 -13.11 -31.77
N ASN A 17 12.47 -12.65 -31.17
CA ASN A 17 11.24 -13.43 -31.04
C ASN A 17 10.02 -12.77 -31.72
N SER A 18 10.19 -11.70 -32.49
CA SER A 18 9.11 -11.01 -33.20
C SER A 18 9.57 -10.47 -34.55
N ASP A 19 8.68 -10.50 -35.55
CA ASP A 19 8.90 -9.87 -36.86
C ASP A 19 8.83 -8.33 -36.81
N HIS A 20 8.56 -7.76 -35.63
CA HIS A 20 8.47 -6.32 -35.44
C HIS A 20 9.85 -5.66 -35.40
N ARG A 21 10.04 -4.61 -36.21
CA ARG A 21 11.23 -3.76 -36.18
C ARG A 21 11.19 -2.82 -34.98
N VAL A 22 11.48 -3.36 -33.80
CA VAL A 22 11.56 -2.59 -32.56
C VAL A 22 12.92 -1.91 -32.46
N THR A 23 12.93 -0.67 -31.96
CA THR A 23 14.17 0.08 -31.66
C THR A 23 14.29 0.23 -30.15
N MET A 24 15.50 0.55 -29.67
CA MET A 24 15.70 0.88 -28.25
C MET A 24 14.79 2.03 -27.78
N ALA A 25 14.46 2.99 -28.65
CA ALA A 25 13.54 4.08 -28.33
C ALA A 25 12.11 3.57 -28.04
N HIS A 26 11.65 2.57 -28.80
CA HIS A 26 10.35 1.94 -28.55
C HIS A 26 10.32 1.20 -27.20
N VAL A 27 11.39 0.47 -26.85
CA VAL A 27 11.49 -0.23 -25.55
C VAL A 27 11.57 0.77 -24.40
N CYS A 28 12.35 1.85 -24.54
CA CYS A 28 12.41 2.91 -23.55
C CYS A 28 11.04 3.57 -23.35
N ASN A 29 10.34 3.92 -24.44
CA ASN A 29 8.99 4.50 -24.35
C ASN A 29 7.98 3.54 -23.69
N LEU A 30 8.06 2.24 -24.02
CA LEU A 30 7.23 1.22 -23.38
C LEU A 30 7.53 1.13 -21.87
N MET A 31 8.80 1.07 -21.49
CA MET A 31 9.21 1.03 -20.08
C MET A 31 8.80 2.29 -19.34
N THR A 32 8.92 3.47 -19.94
CA THR A 32 8.45 4.73 -19.36
C THR A 32 6.93 4.72 -19.17
N ARG A 33 6.17 4.21 -20.15
CA ARG A 33 4.71 4.06 -20.01
C ARG A 33 4.34 3.06 -18.92
N LEU A 34 5.05 1.93 -18.84
CA LEU A 34 4.84 0.92 -17.80
C LEU A 34 5.17 1.45 -16.40
N GLN A 35 6.28 2.18 -16.26
CA GLN A 35 6.65 2.85 -15.01
C GLN A 35 5.68 3.97 -14.65
N SER A 36 5.13 4.69 -15.64
CA SER A 36 4.09 5.68 -15.42
C SER A 36 2.73 5.06 -15.09
N SER A 37 2.45 3.84 -15.57
CA SER A 37 1.25 3.08 -15.22
C SER A 37 1.38 2.28 -13.93
N TYR A 38 2.62 2.08 -13.46
CA TYR A 38 2.88 1.62 -12.10
C TYR A 38 2.51 2.78 -11.18
N VAL A 39 1.22 2.88 -10.89
CA VAL A 39 0.70 3.81 -9.91
C VAL A 39 1.43 3.47 -8.63
N ARG A 40 2.37 4.35 -8.25
CA ARG A 40 2.89 4.37 -6.90
C ARG A 40 1.66 4.53 -6.02
N LEU A 41 1.34 3.49 -5.24
CA LEU A 41 0.20 3.51 -4.34
C LEU A 41 0.21 4.86 -3.61
N SER A 42 -0.94 5.52 -3.55
CA SER A 42 -1.05 6.69 -2.68
C SER A 42 -0.62 6.27 -1.28
N ASP A 43 -0.06 7.18 -0.49
CA ASP A 43 0.26 6.86 0.91
C ASP A 43 -1.01 6.32 1.62
N ASP A 44 -2.19 6.82 1.25
CA ASP A 44 -3.49 6.32 1.71
C ASP A 44 -3.78 4.87 1.30
N ASP A 45 -3.42 4.47 0.07
CA ASP A 45 -3.63 3.11 -0.42
C ASP A 45 -2.71 2.12 0.32
N ALA A 46 -1.45 2.51 0.56
CA ALA A 46 -0.50 1.71 1.33
C ALA A 46 -0.93 1.53 2.79
N VAL A 47 -1.52 2.58 3.38
CA VAL A 47 -2.11 2.53 4.72
C VAL A 47 -3.34 1.62 4.73
N ALA A 48 -4.23 1.74 3.74
CA ALA A 48 -5.41 0.88 3.63
C ALA A 48 -5.03 -0.61 3.50
N GLU A 49 -4.04 -0.93 2.65
CA GLU A 49 -3.50 -2.28 2.52
C GLU A 49 -2.96 -2.80 3.86
N THR A 50 -2.20 -1.98 4.58
CA THR A 50 -1.66 -2.35 5.90
C THR A 50 -2.78 -2.68 6.89
N ILE A 51 -3.82 -1.86 6.94
CA ILE A 51 -4.98 -2.07 7.83
C ILE A 51 -5.71 -3.39 7.47
N VAL A 52 -5.93 -3.63 6.18
CA VAL A 52 -6.58 -4.86 5.71
C VAL A 52 -5.74 -6.08 6.09
N ASN A 53 -4.43 -6.03 5.87
CA ASN A 53 -3.53 -7.13 6.22
C ASN A 53 -3.57 -7.43 7.73
N VAL A 54 -3.52 -6.40 8.58
CA VAL A 54 -3.68 -6.57 10.03
C VAL A 54 -5.00 -7.27 10.37
N ASN A 55 -6.13 -6.85 9.78
CA ASN A 55 -7.42 -7.49 10.07
C ASN A 55 -7.53 -8.92 9.52
N LEU A 56 -6.80 -9.24 8.45
CA LEU A 56 -6.76 -10.60 7.89
C LEU A 56 -5.90 -11.56 8.73
N GLU A 57 -4.89 -11.07 9.45
CA GLU A 57 -4.06 -11.91 10.33
C GLU A 57 -4.87 -12.59 11.44
N SER A 58 -5.97 -11.98 11.89
CA SER A 58 -6.88 -12.59 12.85
C SER A 58 -8.27 -11.97 12.79
N THR A 59 -9.31 -12.80 12.83
CA THR A 59 -10.71 -12.32 12.93
C THR A 59 -11.01 -11.57 14.23
N LYS A 60 -10.12 -11.64 15.23
CA LYS A 60 -10.21 -10.82 16.44
C LYS A 60 -9.52 -9.47 16.29
N ASN A 61 -8.64 -9.27 15.30
CA ASN A 61 -8.06 -7.95 15.06
C ASN A 61 -9.17 -6.99 14.62
N VAL A 62 -9.17 -5.78 15.18
CA VAL A 62 -10.13 -4.73 14.83
C VAL A 62 -9.38 -3.42 14.65
N SER A 63 -9.66 -2.76 13.53
CA SER A 63 -9.18 -1.42 13.24
C SER A 63 -10.34 -0.47 12.95
N THR A 64 -10.20 0.79 13.34
CA THR A 64 -11.12 1.87 12.95
C THR A 64 -10.31 3.02 12.34
N VAL A 65 -10.89 3.69 11.36
CA VAL A 65 -10.29 4.85 10.70
C VAL A 65 -11.23 6.03 10.85
N HIS A 66 -10.71 7.15 11.35
CA HIS A 66 -11.44 8.40 11.44
C HIS A 66 -10.70 9.51 10.70
N GLN A 67 -11.22 9.89 9.52
CA GLN A 67 -10.69 10.99 8.73
C GLN A 67 -11.46 12.28 9.05
N ARG A 68 -10.76 13.39 9.25
CA ARG A 68 -11.39 14.71 9.41
C ARG A 68 -11.50 15.39 8.05
N GLU A 69 -12.68 15.90 7.70
CA GLU A 69 -12.92 16.56 6.39
C GLU A 69 -12.07 17.82 6.15
N GLN A 70 -11.60 18.49 7.22
CA GLN A 70 -10.85 19.75 7.14
C GLN A 70 -9.35 19.64 7.43
N ALA A 71 -8.88 18.49 7.93
CA ALA A 71 -7.46 18.29 8.20
C ALA A 71 -7.00 17.09 7.37
N ASN A 72 -5.89 17.23 6.65
CA ASN A 72 -5.21 16.12 5.96
C ASN A 72 -4.61 15.08 6.94
N THR A 73 -5.23 14.88 8.10
CA THR A 73 -4.77 13.99 9.16
C THR A 73 -5.94 13.11 9.59
N GLY A 74 -5.78 11.81 9.37
CA GLY A 74 -6.65 10.78 9.90
C GLY A 74 -6.09 10.18 11.19
N VAL A 75 -6.97 9.63 12.02
CA VAL A 75 -6.60 8.81 13.17
C VAL A 75 -6.97 7.37 12.85
N ILE A 76 -6.04 6.46 13.13
CA ILE A 76 -6.24 5.02 12.98
C ILE A 76 -6.07 4.39 14.36
N SER A 77 -7.10 3.69 14.81
CA SER A 77 -7.04 2.89 16.03
C SER A 77 -6.97 1.42 15.66
N VAL A 78 -6.02 0.68 16.22
CA VAL A 78 -5.82 -0.75 15.96
C VAL A 78 -5.77 -1.51 17.27
N THR A 79 -6.56 -2.59 17.36
CA THR A 79 -6.56 -3.51 18.50
C THR A 79 -6.33 -4.93 17.99
N ILE A 80 -5.22 -5.52 18.41
CA ILE A 80 -4.88 -6.88 18.02
C ILE A 80 -5.55 -7.92 18.92
N ALA A 81 -5.67 -9.14 18.42
CA ALA A 81 -6.33 -10.27 19.06
C ALA A 81 -5.81 -10.54 20.47
N HIS A 82 -4.49 -10.38 20.68
CA HIS A 82 -3.88 -10.56 21.99
C HIS A 82 -4.40 -9.53 23.01
N MET A 83 -4.46 -8.25 22.65
CA MET A 83 -4.99 -7.19 23.51
C MET A 83 -6.47 -7.42 23.84
N ARG A 84 -7.26 -7.85 22.84
CA ARG A 84 -8.66 -8.19 23.07
C ARG A 84 -8.84 -9.40 23.98
N SER A 85 -7.97 -10.40 23.88
CA SER A 85 -8.01 -11.54 24.78
C SER A 85 -7.79 -11.12 26.23
N ILE A 86 -6.90 -10.15 26.47
CA ILE A 86 -6.67 -9.59 27.81
C ILE A 86 -7.92 -8.86 28.30
N LEU A 87 -8.52 -8.00 27.45
CA LEU A 87 -9.74 -7.26 27.76
C LEU A 87 -10.93 -8.19 28.07
N GLU A 88 -11.08 -9.28 27.30
CA GLU A 88 -12.10 -10.30 27.52
C GLU A 88 -11.88 -11.07 28.83
N SER A 89 -10.63 -11.22 29.28
CA SER A 89 -10.28 -11.98 30.49
C SER A 89 -10.26 -11.18 31.79
N LEU A 90 -10.12 -9.85 31.72
CA LEU A 90 -9.93 -8.97 32.87
C LEU A 90 -11.04 -7.91 32.91
N PRO A 91 -12.12 -8.12 33.69
CA PRO A 91 -13.24 -7.20 33.76
C PRO A 91 -12.88 -5.83 34.35
N GLU A 92 -11.73 -5.70 35.00
CA GLU A 92 -11.19 -4.44 35.52
C GLU A 92 -10.54 -3.57 34.43
N VAL A 93 -10.21 -4.16 33.27
CA VAL A 93 -9.58 -3.45 32.15
C VAL A 93 -10.66 -2.87 31.25
N VAL A 94 -10.53 -1.59 30.92
CA VAL A 94 -11.41 -0.91 29.95
C VAL A 94 -10.55 -0.39 28.81
N GLN A 95 -10.94 -0.72 27.58
CA GLN A 95 -10.34 -0.13 26.40
C GLN A 95 -11.13 1.11 25.98
N LEU A 96 -10.45 2.25 25.91
CA LEU A 96 -11.01 3.52 25.45
C LEU A 96 -10.42 3.87 24.08
N ASP A 97 -11.27 3.97 23.06
CA ASP A 97 -10.87 4.49 21.76
C ASP A 97 -10.91 6.03 21.79
N CYS A 98 -9.76 6.65 21.96
CA CYS A 98 -9.63 8.11 22.04
C CYS A 98 -9.43 8.70 20.64
N THR A 99 -10.52 9.11 20.00
CA THR A 99 -10.41 10.00 18.84
C THR A 99 -10.21 11.43 19.32
N HIS A 100 -9.06 12.05 19.02
CA HIS A 100 -8.82 13.46 19.34
C HIS A 100 -9.78 14.37 18.56
N LYS A 101 -10.92 14.73 19.16
CA LYS A 101 -11.71 15.90 18.77
C LYS A 101 -11.21 17.10 19.55
N ILE A 102 -10.36 17.92 18.92
CA ILE A 102 -10.05 19.26 19.46
C ILE A 102 -11.33 20.08 19.38
N ASN A 103 -11.76 20.66 20.51
CA ASN A 103 -12.96 21.52 20.58
C ASN A 103 -12.87 22.63 19.53
N ARG A 104 -14.00 22.90 18.88
CA ARG A 104 -14.17 23.96 17.89
C ARG A 104 -14.32 25.32 18.55
#